data_AF-A0A956DI91-F1
#
_entry.id   AF-A0A956DI91-F1
#
_cell.length_a   1.000
_cell.length_b   1.000
_cell.length_c   1.000
_cell.angle_alpha   90.00
_cell.angle_beta   90.00
_cell.angle_gamma   90.00
#
_symmetry.space_group_name_H-M   'P 1'
#
loop_
_entity.id
_entity.type
_entity.pdbx_description
1 polymer ?
#
loop_
_entity_poly.entity_id
_entity_poly.type
_entity_poly.pdbx_seq_one_letter_code
_entity_poly.pdbx_strand_id
1 'polypeptide(L)'
;MDREPCGVCGGDGRIDTAHQSTACPACHGSGRRGDRVGFHDVTKTKPSHHEPEAVKGAKKIWPATALGHTLAEEVKATSLGDDVKARLTQSIIDYEDRKGQVTKTFSRLLRKQLRELIA
;
A
#
# COMPACT_ATOMS: atom_id res chain seq x y z
N MET A 1 -9.77 21.72 41.45
CA MET A 1 -10.37 20.99 40.32
C MET A 1 -9.72 19.63 40.21
N ASP A 2 -10.28 18.64 40.88
CA ASP A 2 -9.80 17.27 40.85
C ASP A 2 -10.15 16.62 39.50
N ARG A 3 -9.19 16.63 38.56
CA ARG A 3 -9.35 15.95 37.26
C ARG A 3 -9.64 14.47 37.51
N GLU A 4 -10.72 13.96 36.92
CA GLU A 4 -11.11 12.55 37.01
C GLU A 4 -9.95 11.62 36.59
N PRO A 5 -9.81 10.45 37.24
CA PRO A 5 -8.83 9.47 36.83
C PRO A 5 -9.09 9.00 35.39
N CYS A 6 -8.03 8.62 34.68
CA CYS A 6 -8.16 8.09 33.33
C CYS A 6 -8.94 6.76 33.36
N GLY A 7 -10.06 6.67 32.64
CA GLY A 7 -10.90 5.46 32.61
C GLY A 7 -10.25 4.24 31.94
N VAL A 8 -9.08 4.39 31.31
CA VAL A 8 -8.38 3.29 30.63
C VAL A 8 -7.28 2.67 31.49
N CYS A 9 -6.53 3.48 32.26
CA CYS A 9 -5.47 2.99 33.15
C CYS A 9 -5.82 3.16 34.63
N GLY A 10 -7.04 3.53 34.97
CA GLY A 10 -7.50 3.71 36.37
C GLY A 10 -6.87 4.86 37.14
N GLY A 11 -5.85 5.55 36.60
CA GLY A 11 -5.07 6.54 37.35
C GLY A 11 -3.56 6.38 37.19
N ASP A 12 -3.12 5.18 36.79
CA ASP A 12 -1.70 4.80 36.89
C ASP A 12 -0.84 5.36 35.75
N GLY A 13 -1.47 5.83 34.68
CA GLY A 13 -0.77 6.38 33.51
C GLY A 13 -0.08 5.31 32.65
N ARG A 14 -0.10 4.04 33.05
CA ARG A 14 0.53 2.94 32.31
C ARG A 14 -0.48 1.84 32.00
N ILE A 15 -0.16 1.04 30.99
CA ILE A 15 -0.85 -0.20 30.69
C ILE A 15 0.21 -1.30 30.73
N ASP A 16 0.05 -2.18 31.71
CA ASP A 16 0.90 -3.34 31.88
C ASP A 16 0.28 -4.54 31.16
N THR A 17 1.12 -5.21 30.39
CA THR A 17 0.85 -6.53 29.82
C THR A 17 1.92 -7.48 30.33
N ALA A 18 1.70 -8.80 30.21
CA ALA A 18 2.59 -9.82 30.77
C ALA A 18 4.08 -9.68 30.38
N HIS A 19 4.39 -8.97 29.30
CA HIS A 19 5.75 -8.83 28.77
C HIS A 19 6.24 -7.38 28.67
N GLN A 20 5.39 -6.37 28.91
CA GLN A 20 5.78 -4.96 28.78
C GLN A 20 4.86 -4.00 29.53
N SER A 21 5.44 -2.92 30.04
CA SER A 21 4.74 -1.75 30.57
C SER A 21 4.89 -0.59 29.60
N THR A 22 3.77 -0.10 29.06
CA THR A 22 3.77 1.05 28.14
C THR A 22 2.94 2.20 28.69
N ALA A 23 3.21 3.42 28.24
CA ALA A 23 2.41 4.58 28.62
C ALA A 23 0.96 4.39 28.11
N CYS A 24 -0.01 4.74 28.95
CA CYS A 24 -1.42 4.62 28.61
C CYS A 24 -1.73 5.52 27.40
N PRO A 25 -2.24 4.98 26.27
CA PRO A 25 -2.48 5.75 25.05
C PRO A 25 -3.63 6.75 25.20
N ALA A 26 -4.49 6.60 26.21
CA ALA A 26 -5.64 7.47 26.42
C ALA A 26 -5.29 8.74 27.22
N CYS A 27 -4.27 8.68 28.07
CA CYS A 27 -3.81 9.84 28.86
C CYS A 27 -2.34 10.19 28.60
N HIS A 28 -1.69 9.48 27.67
CA HIS A 28 -0.26 9.61 27.33
C HIS A 28 0.67 9.60 28.55
N GLY A 29 0.40 8.75 29.55
CA GLY A 29 1.23 8.69 30.76
C GLY A 29 0.76 9.58 31.92
N SER A 30 -0.21 10.47 31.71
CA SER A 30 -0.59 11.45 32.74
C SER A 30 -1.46 10.88 33.86
N GLY A 31 -2.06 9.69 33.70
CA GLY A 31 -2.95 9.06 34.69
C GLY A 31 -4.29 9.76 34.87
N ARG A 32 -4.46 10.98 34.36
CA ARG A 32 -5.68 11.78 34.48
C ARG A 32 -6.43 11.77 33.16
N ARG A 33 -7.75 11.96 33.22
CA ARG A 33 -8.54 12.26 32.03
C ARG A 33 -8.06 13.61 31.48
N GLY A 34 -7.34 13.55 30.37
CA GLY A 34 -6.96 14.76 29.65
C GLY A 34 -8.21 15.39 29.06
N ASP A 35 -8.40 16.69 29.28
CA ASP A 35 -9.35 17.46 28.48
C ASP A 35 -8.98 17.24 27.01
N ARG A 36 -9.94 16.80 26.18
CA ARG A 36 -9.75 16.65 24.72
C ARG A 36 -9.65 18.02 24.03
N VAL A 37 -8.94 18.97 24.63
CA VAL A 37 -8.67 20.31 24.13
C VAL A 37 -7.39 20.28 23.30
N GLY A 38 -7.45 19.54 22.20
CA GLY A 38 -6.42 19.55 21.18
C GLY A 38 -7.08 19.32 19.84
N PHE A 39 -7.03 20.30 18.95
CA PHE A 39 -7.53 20.15 17.59
C PHE A 39 -6.77 19.00 16.93
N HIS A 40 -7.43 17.84 16.79
CA HIS A 40 -6.88 16.73 16.03
C HIS A 40 -7.06 17.09 14.58
N ASP A 41 -5.97 17.53 13.94
CA ASP A 41 -5.99 17.92 12.54
C ASP A 41 -6.16 16.67 11.66
N VAL A 42 -7.42 16.27 11.49
CA VAL A 42 -7.83 15.13 10.65
C VAL A 42 -7.66 15.46 9.16
N THR A 43 -7.28 16.69 8.81
CA THR A 43 -7.06 17.12 7.43
C THR A 43 -5.64 16.87 6.92
N LYS A 44 -4.70 16.53 7.82
CA LYS A 44 -3.36 16.12 7.39
C LYS A 44 -3.38 14.74 6.75
N THR A 45 -3.09 14.70 5.45
CA THR A 45 -2.75 13.47 4.74
C THR A 45 -1.56 12.80 5.40
N LYS A 46 -1.66 11.48 5.62
CA LYS A 46 -0.56 10.67 6.17
C LYS A 46 0.72 10.91 5.36
N PRO A 47 1.91 10.88 5.97
CA PRO A 47 3.18 11.09 5.25
C PRO A 47 3.37 10.15 4.04
N SER A 48 2.80 8.94 4.08
CA SER A 48 2.78 7.99 2.95
C SER A 48 1.95 8.45 1.74
N HIS A 49 1.18 9.53 1.87
CA HIS A 49 0.44 10.18 0.77
C HIS A 49 1.14 11.46 0.30
N HIS A 50 2.21 11.87 0.98
CA HIS A 50 3.05 13.00 0.59
C HIS A 50 4.20 12.60 -0.34
N GLU A 51 4.49 11.30 -0.48
CA GLU A 51 5.52 10.86 -1.41
C GLU A 51 5.05 11.18 -2.84
N PRO A 52 5.75 12.09 -3.55
CA PRO A 52 5.47 12.29 -4.97
C PRO A 52 5.74 10.95 -5.66
N GLU A 53 4.78 10.49 -6.48
CA GLU A 53 5.00 9.32 -7.33
C GLU A 53 6.33 9.50 -8.07
N ALA A 54 7.22 8.51 -7.98
CA ALA A 54 8.54 8.56 -8.60
C ALA A 54 8.39 9.03 -10.05
N VAL A 55 9.13 10.08 -10.41
CA VAL A 55 9.13 10.67 -11.75
C VAL A 55 9.32 9.53 -12.75
N LYS A 56 8.28 9.25 -13.55
CA LYS A 56 8.30 8.20 -14.55
C LYS A 56 9.47 8.45 -15.48
N GLY A 57 10.57 7.73 -15.27
CA GLY A 57 11.69 7.70 -16.19
C GLY A 57 11.20 7.29 -17.58
N ALA A 58 11.90 7.75 -18.62
CA ALA A 58 11.58 7.58 -20.04
C ALA A 58 10.73 6.34 -20.31
N LYS A 59 9.57 6.52 -20.99
CA LYS A 59 8.60 5.47 -21.30
C LYS A 59 9.33 4.19 -21.73
N LYS A 60 9.43 3.23 -20.82
CA LYS A 60 9.95 1.90 -21.16
C LYS A 60 9.00 1.32 -22.18
N ILE A 61 9.52 1.04 -23.38
CA ILE A 61 8.76 0.39 -24.46
C ILE A 61 8.61 -1.11 -24.15
N TRP A 62 9.46 -1.65 -23.27
CA TRP A 62 9.54 -3.07 -22.97
C TRP A 62 9.84 -3.33 -21.48
N PRO A 63 9.29 -4.42 -20.90
CA PRO A 63 9.64 -4.86 -19.54
C PRO A 63 11.14 -5.07 -19.37
N ALA A 64 11.67 -4.86 -18.17
CA ALA A 64 13.09 -5.06 -17.90
C ALA A 64 13.41 -6.37 -17.19
N THR A 65 12.41 -7.04 -16.61
CA THR A 65 12.64 -8.30 -15.91
C THR A 65 12.44 -9.49 -16.85
N ALA A 66 13.24 -10.56 -16.67
CA ALA A 66 13.14 -11.77 -17.50
C ALA A 66 11.72 -12.37 -17.51
N LEU A 67 11.03 -12.35 -16.38
CA LEU A 67 9.63 -12.79 -16.30
C LEU A 67 8.69 -11.85 -17.07
N GLY A 68 8.90 -10.54 -16.99
CA GLY A 68 8.16 -9.55 -17.79
C GLY A 68 8.35 -9.75 -19.28
N HIS A 69 9.57 -10.06 -19.74
CA HIS A 69 9.86 -10.40 -21.13
C HIS A 69 9.04 -11.60 -21.59
N THR A 70 9.09 -12.73 -20.88
CA THR A 70 8.34 -13.94 -21.25
C THR A 70 6.84 -13.68 -21.32
N LEU A 71 6.31 -12.89 -20.39
CA LEU A 71 4.88 -12.58 -20.34
C LEU A 71 4.46 -11.62 -21.46
N ALA A 72 5.31 -10.66 -21.83
CA ALA A 72 5.05 -9.76 -22.96
C ALA A 72 5.11 -10.51 -24.30
N GLU A 73 5.99 -11.50 -24.44
CA GLU A 73 6.02 -12.39 -25.60
C GLU A 73 4.76 -13.26 -25.69
N GLU A 74 4.30 -13.83 -24.57
CA GLU A 74 3.01 -14.55 -24.49
C GLU A 74 1.85 -13.66 -24.97
N VAL A 75 1.79 -12.40 -24.50
CA VAL A 75 0.77 -11.43 -24.93
C VAL A 75 0.88 -11.14 -26.43
N LYS A 76 2.09 -10.94 -26.96
CA LYS A 76 2.31 -10.65 -28.38
C LYS A 76 1.92 -11.82 -29.28
N ALA A 77 2.13 -13.06 -28.82
CA ALA A 77 1.77 -14.29 -29.52
C ALA A 77 0.26 -14.58 -29.56
N THR A 78 -0.56 -13.88 -28.77
CA THR A 78 -2.02 -14.05 -28.82
C THR A 78 -2.64 -13.50 -30.11
N SER A 79 -3.84 -13.96 -30.45
CA SER A 79 -4.62 -13.45 -31.59
C SER A 79 -5.44 -12.19 -31.28
N LEU A 80 -5.20 -11.55 -30.11
CA LEU A 80 -5.90 -10.34 -29.70
C LEU A 80 -5.55 -9.14 -30.61
N GLY A 81 -6.44 -8.15 -30.67
CA GLY A 81 -6.21 -6.90 -31.40
C GLY A 81 -5.00 -6.13 -30.86
N ASP A 82 -4.32 -5.39 -31.73
CA ASP A 82 -3.05 -4.72 -31.41
C ASP A 82 -3.17 -3.70 -30.27
N ASP A 83 -4.29 -2.99 -30.17
CA ASP A 83 -4.59 -2.10 -29.05
C ASP A 83 -4.63 -2.84 -27.70
N VAL A 84 -5.22 -4.04 -27.68
CA VAL A 84 -5.32 -4.84 -26.45
C VAL A 84 -3.94 -5.35 -26.05
N LYS A 85 -3.14 -5.79 -27.01
CA LYS A 85 -1.75 -6.20 -26.80
C LYS A 85 -0.92 -5.05 -26.22
N ALA A 86 -1.01 -3.86 -26.81
CA ALA A 86 -0.29 -2.68 -26.34
C ALA A 86 -0.67 -2.31 -24.90
N ARG A 87 -1.97 -2.36 -24.56
CA ARG A 87 -2.45 -2.09 -23.19
C ARG A 87 -1.96 -3.12 -22.18
N LEU A 88 -1.95 -4.41 -22.55
CA LEU A 88 -1.47 -5.48 -21.69
C LEU A 88 0.05 -5.37 -21.47
N THR A 89 0.83 -5.10 -22.51
CA THR A 89 2.28 -4.86 -22.38
C THR A 89 2.57 -3.65 -21.50
N GLN A 90 1.83 -2.55 -21.66
CA GLN A 90 1.97 -1.38 -20.79
C GLN A 90 1.64 -1.71 -19.32
N SER A 91 0.59 -2.52 -19.08
CA SER A 91 0.24 -2.96 -17.73
C SER A 91 1.36 -3.78 -17.05
N ILE A 92 2.07 -4.61 -17.82
CA ILE A 92 3.25 -5.34 -17.32
C ILE A 92 4.34 -4.34 -16.90
N ILE A 93 4.64 -3.35 -17.74
CA ILE A 93 5.65 -2.31 -17.46
C ILE A 93 5.26 -1.48 -16.23
N ASP A 94 4.01 -1.04 -16.13
CA ASP A 94 3.51 -0.25 -15.00
C ASP A 94 3.49 -1.04 -13.69
N TYR A 95 3.32 -2.37 -13.77
CA TYR A 95 3.43 -3.24 -12.60
C TYR A 95 4.89 -3.40 -12.16
N GLU A 96 5.80 -3.60 -13.11
CA GLU A 96 7.24 -3.64 -12.85
C GLU A 96 7.76 -2.35 -12.24
N ASP A 97 7.35 -1.20 -12.76
CA ASP A 97 7.79 0.12 -12.27
C ASP A 97 7.37 0.35 -10.81
N ARG A 98 6.14 -0.06 -10.45
CA ARG A 98 5.61 0.09 -9.09
C ARG A 98 6.15 -0.92 -8.08
N LYS A 99 6.50 -2.13 -8.51
CA LYS A 99 6.86 -3.25 -7.62
C LYS A 99 8.32 -3.69 -7.73
N GLY A 100 9.06 -3.19 -8.70
CA GLY A 100 10.43 -3.58 -9.03
C GLY A 100 10.55 -4.95 -9.71
N GLN A 101 9.54 -5.80 -9.64
CA GLN A 101 9.53 -7.14 -10.22
C GLN A 101 8.14 -7.64 -10.58
N VAL A 102 8.06 -8.48 -11.62
CA VAL A 102 6.84 -9.24 -11.94
C VAL A 102 6.67 -10.38 -10.94
N THR A 103 5.56 -10.39 -10.21
CA THR A 103 5.25 -11.47 -9.26
C THR A 103 4.49 -12.60 -9.94
N LYS A 104 4.63 -13.83 -9.41
CA LYS A 104 3.88 -15.01 -9.89
C LYS A 104 2.36 -14.80 -9.84
N THR A 105 1.87 -14.06 -8.85
CA THR A 105 0.44 -13.73 -8.72
C THR A 105 -0.04 -12.84 -9.86
N PHE A 106 0.76 -11.85 -10.25
CA PHE A 106 0.45 -10.98 -11.39
C PHE A 106 0.43 -11.78 -12.69
N SER A 107 1.44 -12.63 -12.96
CA SER A 107 1.46 -13.50 -14.15
C SER A 107 0.22 -14.40 -14.23
N ARG A 108 -0.20 -14.97 -13.09
CA ARG A 108 -1.40 -15.81 -13.01
C ARG A 108 -2.68 -15.02 -13.31
N LEU A 109 -2.79 -13.80 -12.80
CA LEU A 109 -3.94 -12.92 -13.05
C LEU A 109 -4.01 -12.52 -14.53
N LEU A 110 -2.88 -12.11 -15.11
CA LEU A 110 -2.78 -11.70 -16.51
C LEU A 110 -3.13 -12.85 -17.46
N ARG A 111 -2.64 -14.06 -17.19
CA ARG A 111 -3.02 -15.26 -17.95
C ARG A 111 -4.51 -15.62 -17.81
N LYS A 112 -5.13 -15.36 -16.66
CA LYS A 112 -6.58 -15.53 -16.50
C LYS A 112 -7.35 -14.53 -17.38
N GLN A 113 -6.94 -13.27 -17.34
CA GLN A 113 -7.53 -12.22 -18.17
C GLN A 113 -7.35 -12.50 -19.67
N LEU A 114 -6.18 -13.01 -20.09
CA LEU A 114 -5.95 -13.43 -21.47
C LEU A 114 -6.92 -14.54 -21.90
N ARG A 115 -7.19 -15.54 -21.06
CA ARG A 115 -8.18 -16.59 -21.37
C ARG A 115 -9.60 -16.04 -21.48
N GLU A 116 -9.99 -15.13 -20.60
CA GLU A 116 -11.31 -14.49 -20.63
C GLU A 116 -11.50 -13.58 -21.86
N LEU A 117 -10.42 -13.04 -22.42
CA LEU A 117 -10.47 -12.21 -23.64
C LEU A 117 -10.43 -13.03 -24.95
N ILE A 118 -9.98 -14.28 -24.89
CA ILE A 118 -9.90 -15.20 -26.04
C ILE A 118 -11.14 -16.09 -26.13
N ALA A 119 -11.80 -16.36 -25.00
CA ALA A 119 -13.07 -17.10 -24.92
C ALA A 119 -14.25 -16.26 -25.43
#